data_AF-A0A1K0HC48-F1
#
_entry.id   AF-A0A1K0HC48-F1
#
_cell.length_a   1.000
_cell.length_b   1.000
_cell.length_c   1.000
_cell.angle_alpha   90.00
_cell.angle_beta   90.00
_cell.angle_gamma   90.00
#
_symmetry.space_group_name_H-M   'P 1'
#
loop_
_entity.id
_entity.type
_entity.pdbx_description
1 polymer ?
#
loop_
_entity_poly.entity_id
_entity_poly.type
_entity_poly.pdbx_seq_one_letter_code
_entity_poly.pdbx_strand_id
1 'polypeptide(L)'
;MIDLLSQQRPRSRLLRPRKNGDAHKVTQEPDSTINSNSKDTPKSKHSTTSKLTFTSLLVVALAALLAHLSGASSSDEVFFPPIAANAQYYSEATLDSRNNNNGSSYSGLLHAGVDELKAGLSNGDFSAVDLVRVYLVRSEEVKVKGPGLRAIIETSPVALEQARKLDAERSKGKIRGPLHGIPIVVKDNVATDASLGMNTTAGSYSLLNSIVPGDSPSISTLRKAGAIIVDKANMSVWAQARGLVNQTQGCSPRGGFGTSAYYPGGNPCSSSSGSAVAAASGLAVASVGSQTSRSIIGPASYSNIVGIKPTVGLVSRNGVIPISATQDSAGPFERTVKDVAHLLTSMAQKGRDEGDKATWVQPEKVRKGIDYANAKHFRHKNDRPLAGKRLGYTDEQFFVNATTQNLPKEVTDAYWKSIDTHCNLGAEMGEVTRLRAGNAG
;
A
#
# COMPACT_ATOMS: atom_id res chain seq x y z
N MET A 1 -14.46 43.94 35.42
CA MET A 1 -14.04 42.92 36.40
C MET A 1 -15.33 42.34 36.96
N ILE A 2 -15.60 41.08 36.62
CA ILE A 2 -16.60 40.15 37.20
C ILE A 2 -18.06 40.61 37.18
N ASP A 3 -18.88 39.93 36.38
CA ASP A 3 -20.18 39.49 36.88
C ASP A 3 -20.62 38.17 36.22
N LEU A 4 -21.16 37.28 37.07
CA LEU A 4 -21.84 36.05 36.68
C LEU A 4 -23.21 36.41 36.09
N LEU A 5 -23.67 35.66 35.08
CA LEU A 5 -24.98 34.99 35.13
C LEU A 5 -25.19 34.11 33.88
N SER A 6 -25.94 33.05 34.13
CA SER A 6 -26.38 31.96 33.25
C SER A 6 -26.90 32.36 31.86
N GLN A 7 -26.72 31.49 30.86
CA GLN A 7 -27.84 30.83 30.14
C GLN A 7 -27.38 29.82 29.07
N GLN A 8 -28.00 28.63 29.13
CA GLN A 8 -28.45 27.75 28.04
C GLN A 8 -27.44 27.07 27.10
N ARG A 9 -27.23 25.76 27.32
CA ARG A 9 -26.81 24.80 26.28
C ARG A 9 -28.05 24.18 25.62
N PRO A 10 -28.06 23.96 24.29
CA PRO A 10 -29.19 23.33 23.61
C PRO A 10 -29.27 21.83 23.91
N ARG A 11 -30.51 21.37 24.10
CA ARG A 11 -30.92 20.00 24.44
C ARG A 11 -30.44 18.99 23.39
N SER A 12 -29.56 18.07 23.77
CA SER A 12 -29.36 16.82 23.06
C SER A 12 -30.54 15.88 23.36
N ARG A 13 -31.13 15.32 22.30
CA ARG A 13 -32.23 14.36 22.39
C ARG A 13 -31.66 13.00 22.80
N LEU A 14 -31.44 12.81 24.10
CA LEU A 14 -31.10 11.52 24.70
C LEU A 14 -32.27 10.55 24.48
N LEU A 15 -32.08 9.57 23.59
CA LEU A 15 -32.95 8.39 23.51
C LEU A 15 -32.69 7.54 24.76
N ARG A 16 -33.73 7.38 25.60
CA ARG A 16 -33.71 6.50 26.77
C ARG A 16 -33.65 5.03 26.33
N PRO A 17 -32.95 4.15 27.07
CA PRO A 17 -33.04 2.71 26.88
C PRO A 17 -34.44 2.22 27.25
N ARG A 18 -35.06 1.42 26.38
CA ARG A 18 -36.32 0.74 26.70
C ARG A 18 -36.06 -0.42 27.66
N LYS A 19 -36.94 -0.52 28.65
CA LYS A 19 -37.00 -1.57 29.68
C LYS A 19 -37.16 -2.96 29.06
N ASN A 20 -36.53 -3.93 29.72
CA ASN A 20 -36.76 -5.36 29.59
C ASN A 20 -38.26 -5.69 29.64
N GLY A 21 -38.70 -6.50 28.68
CA GLY A 21 -40.03 -7.09 28.62
C GLY A 21 -39.95 -8.45 27.93
N ASP A 22 -40.23 -9.46 28.73
CA ASP A 22 -40.73 -10.80 28.43
C ASP A 22 -39.84 -11.82 27.71
N ALA A 23 -39.48 -12.81 28.53
CA ALA A 23 -38.85 -14.06 28.20
C ALA A 23 -39.76 -14.94 27.32
N HIS A 24 -39.24 -15.38 26.18
CA HIS A 24 -39.63 -16.65 25.59
C HIS A 24 -38.50 -17.66 25.76
N LYS A 25 -38.74 -18.55 26.72
CA LYS A 25 -37.96 -19.74 27.05
C LYS A 25 -38.13 -20.74 25.90
N VAL A 26 -37.11 -20.90 25.06
CA VAL A 26 -37.02 -22.06 24.15
C VAL A 26 -36.12 -23.07 24.84
N THR A 27 -36.75 -24.14 25.31
CA THR A 27 -36.15 -25.33 25.89
C THR A 27 -35.33 -26.07 24.84
N GLN A 28 -34.03 -26.23 25.07
CA GLN A 28 -33.24 -27.28 24.43
C GLN A 28 -33.42 -28.55 25.26
N GLU A 29 -34.02 -29.58 24.64
CA GLU A 29 -33.93 -30.96 25.14
C GLU A 29 -32.70 -31.66 24.56
N PRO A 30 -32.09 -32.62 25.29
CA PRO A 30 -30.89 -33.31 24.88
C PRO A 30 -31.23 -34.67 24.27
N ASP A 31 -30.84 -34.88 23.01
CA ASP A 31 -30.65 -36.21 22.44
C ASP A 31 -29.15 -36.43 22.23
N SER A 32 -28.54 -37.59 22.38
CA SER A 32 -28.82 -38.86 23.06
C SER A 32 -27.61 -39.70 22.66
N THR A 33 -26.98 -40.36 23.62
CA THR A 33 -25.90 -41.33 23.43
C THR A 33 -26.20 -42.39 22.37
N ILE A 34 -25.27 -42.63 21.43
CA ILE A 34 -25.06 -43.97 20.86
C ILE A 34 -23.56 -44.29 20.93
N ASN A 35 -23.27 -45.32 21.71
CA ASN A 35 -21.99 -45.99 21.83
C ASN A 35 -22.23 -47.46 21.46
N SER A 36 -21.49 -48.01 20.49
CA SER A 36 -21.29 -49.47 20.41
C SER A 36 -20.01 -49.81 19.64
N ASN A 37 -19.09 -50.40 20.40
CA ASN A 37 -17.81 -51.02 20.07
C ASN A 37 -17.84 -52.02 18.90
N SER A 38 -16.71 -52.16 18.19
CA SER A 38 -15.90 -53.41 18.26
C SER A 38 -14.50 -53.27 17.65
N LYS A 39 -13.50 -53.46 18.51
CA LYS A 39 -12.23 -54.23 18.38
C LYS A 39 -11.67 -54.47 16.96
N ASP A 40 -10.43 -54.01 16.73
CA ASP A 40 -9.26 -54.90 16.74
C ASP A 40 -7.93 -54.12 16.72
N THR A 41 -7.04 -54.49 17.64
CA THR A 41 -5.62 -54.08 17.69
C THR A 41 -4.75 -55.28 17.32
N PRO A 42 -3.53 -55.03 16.81
CA PRO A 42 -2.39 -55.68 17.43
C PRO A 42 -1.34 -54.69 17.94
N LYS A 43 -0.85 -55.01 19.13
CA LYS A 43 0.23 -54.35 19.86
C LYS A 43 1.55 -54.41 19.09
N SER A 44 2.31 -53.32 19.09
CA SER A 44 3.77 -53.41 19.16
C SER A 44 4.31 -52.37 20.14
N LYS A 45 5.16 -52.86 21.06
CA LYS A 45 5.97 -52.07 21.99
C LYS A 45 7.19 -51.57 21.21
N HIS A 46 7.57 -50.29 21.34
CA HIS A 46 8.96 -49.79 21.39
C HIS A 46 8.89 -48.28 21.77
N SER A 47 9.30 -47.93 23.00
CA SER A 47 10.63 -47.40 23.32
C SER A 47 10.85 -45.97 22.80
N THR A 48 10.80 -45.04 23.73
CA THR A 48 11.18 -43.62 23.63
C THR A 48 12.65 -43.49 23.24
N THR A 49 12.97 -42.76 22.16
CA THR A 49 14.23 -42.00 22.01
C THR A 49 14.18 -41.11 20.77
N SER A 50 14.71 -39.90 20.92
CA SER A 50 14.72 -38.78 19.98
C SER A 50 15.35 -39.13 18.62
N LYS A 51 14.68 -38.74 17.53
CA LYS A 51 15.26 -38.66 16.18
C LYS A 51 14.86 -37.35 15.52
N LEU A 52 15.38 -36.25 16.04
CA LEU A 52 15.64 -35.03 15.28
C LEU A 52 17.05 -34.58 15.69
N THR A 53 17.80 -33.98 14.77
CA THR A 53 19.19 -33.52 14.88
C THR A 53 20.29 -34.57 14.70
N PHE A 54 20.52 -35.01 13.46
CA PHE A 54 21.85 -35.52 13.07
C PHE A 54 22.24 -35.08 11.65
N THR A 55 21.29 -34.83 10.75
CA THR A 55 21.57 -34.41 9.37
C THR A 55 22.02 -32.95 9.24
N SER A 56 21.52 -32.03 10.07
CA SER A 56 21.87 -30.60 9.99
C SER A 56 23.27 -30.28 10.53
N LEU A 57 23.71 -31.00 11.55
CA LEU A 57 25.06 -30.84 12.14
C LEU A 57 26.14 -31.43 11.23
N LEU A 58 25.84 -32.52 10.52
CA LEU A 58 26.77 -33.12 9.57
C LEU A 58 27.06 -32.19 8.38
N VAL A 59 26.04 -31.47 7.88
CA VAL A 59 26.19 -30.52 6.77
C VAL A 59 27.05 -29.32 7.19
N VAL A 60 26.86 -28.79 8.40
CA VAL A 60 27.66 -27.68 8.94
C VAL A 60 29.10 -28.12 9.22
N ALA A 61 29.29 -29.32 9.78
CA ALA A 61 30.63 -29.87 10.04
C ALA A 61 31.39 -30.18 8.74
N LEU A 62 30.70 -30.70 7.71
CA LEU A 62 31.30 -30.98 6.41
C LEU A 62 31.67 -29.68 5.67
N ALA A 63 30.84 -28.63 5.77
CA ALA A 63 31.14 -27.31 5.22
C ALA A 63 32.34 -26.66 5.92
N ALA A 64 32.44 -26.76 7.25
CA ALA A 64 33.58 -26.25 8.01
C ALA A 64 34.87 -27.02 7.72
N LEU A 65 34.80 -28.35 7.60
CA LEU A 65 35.94 -29.20 7.25
C LEU A 65 36.44 -28.93 5.83
N LEU A 66 35.52 -28.73 4.87
CA LEU A 66 35.85 -28.35 3.50
C LEU A 66 36.51 -26.97 3.44
N ALA A 67 36.02 -25.98 4.21
CA ALA A 67 36.63 -24.66 4.31
C ALA A 67 38.04 -24.70 4.94
N HIS A 68 38.28 -25.60 5.89
CA HIS A 68 39.61 -25.78 6.51
C HIS A 68 40.59 -26.51 5.58
N LEU A 69 40.14 -27.55 4.87
CA LEU A 69 40.98 -28.34 3.98
C LEU A 69 41.30 -27.63 2.65
N SER A 70 40.47 -26.67 2.25
CA SER A 70 40.71 -25.85 1.05
C SER A 70 41.63 -24.64 1.30
N GLY A 71 42.18 -24.49 2.51
CA GLY A 71 43.20 -23.48 2.79
C GLY A 71 42.72 -22.04 2.59
N ALA A 72 41.42 -21.77 2.78
CA ALA A 72 40.84 -20.44 2.65
C ALA A 72 41.39 -19.50 3.72
N SER A 73 42.50 -18.82 3.40
CA SER A 73 42.98 -17.67 4.14
C SER A 73 41.94 -16.55 4.05
N SER A 74 41.74 -15.82 5.13
CA SER A 74 40.69 -14.80 5.31
C SER A 74 40.91 -13.52 4.50
N SER A 75 41.34 -13.60 3.24
CA SER A 75 41.63 -12.45 2.37
C SER A 75 41.08 -12.53 0.94
N ASP A 76 40.33 -13.57 0.58
CA ASP A 76 39.70 -13.63 -0.76
C ASP A 76 38.32 -12.98 -0.72
N GLU A 77 38.29 -11.68 -1.02
CA GLU A 77 37.07 -10.96 -1.35
C GLU A 77 36.36 -11.67 -2.51
N VAL A 78 35.15 -12.20 -2.23
CA VAL A 78 34.19 -12.52 -3.28
C VAL A 78 33.85 -11.20 -3.98
N PHE A 79 34.41 -11.01 -5.17
CA PHE A 79 34.22 -9.85 -6.02
C PHE A 79 32.74 -9.74 -6.44
N PHE A 80 31.96 -8.99 -5.67
CA PHE A 80 30.71 -8.41 -6.14
C PHE A 80 31.07 -7.15 -6.93
N PRO A 81 30.61 -6.99 -8.18
CA PRO A 81 30.80 -5.72 -8.87
C PRO A 81 30.16 -4.61 -8.02
N PRO A 82 30.86 -3.49 -7.79
CA PRO A 82 30.36 -2.46 -6.91
C PRO A 82 29.08 -1.84 -7.50
N ILE A 83 27.97 -1.91 -6.76
CA ILE A 83 26.77 -1.07 -6.95
C ILE A 83 27.08 0.38 -6.46
N ALA A 84 28.31 0.85 -6.65
CA ALA A 84 28.78 2.17 -6.21
C ALA A 84 28.70 3.22 -7.32
N ALA A 85 28.52 2.82 -8.59
CA ALA A 85 28.47 3.75 -9.72
C ALA A 85 27.30 4.75 -9.64
N ASN A 86 26.24 4.45 -8.89
CA ASN A 86 25.10 5.35 -8.75
C ASN A 86 25.29 6.40 -7.63
N ALA A 87 26.08 6.12 -6.59
CA ALA A 87 26.20 7.04 -5.45
C ALA A 87 27.01 8.31 -5.79
N GLN A 88 28.04 8.20 -6.65
CA GLN A 88 28.79 9.37 -7.12
C GLN A 88 27.98 10.29 -8.04
N TYR A 89 27.00 9.74 -8.77
CA TYR A 89 26.10 10.54 -9.62
C TYR A 89 25.16 11.45 -8.82
N TYR A 90 24.92 11.13 -7.55
CA TYR A 90 24.03 11.90 -6.67
C TYR A 90 24.77 12.84 -5.71
N SER A 91 26.09 12.69 -5.52
CA SER A 91 26.87 13.61 -4.66
C SER A 91 27.23 14.93 -5.34
N GLU A 92 27.36 14.94 -6.68
CA GLU A 92 27.51 16.19 -7.43
C GLU A 92 26.23 17.04 -7.46
N ALA A 93 25.08 16.44 -7.10
CA ALA A 93 23.81 17.13 -6.91
C ALA A 93 23.69 17.83 -5.54
N THR A 94 24.82 18.16 -4.91
CA THR A 94 24.84 19.15 -3.83
C THR A 94 24.58 20.52 -4.45
N LEU A 95 23.29 20.81 -4.66
CA LEU A 95 22.66 22.10 -4.93
C LEU A 95 23.65 23.20 -5.35
N ASP A 96 23.88 23.31 -6.66
CA ASP A 96 24.39 24.55 -7.22
C ASP A 96 23.32 25.62 -6.93
N SER A 97 23.53 26.37 -5.86
CA SER A 97 22.66 27.42 -5.33
C SER A 97 22.63 28.66 -6.23
N ARG A 98 22.90 28.51 -7.52
CA ARG A 98 22.97 29.61 -8.46
C ARG A 98 21.57 29.96 -8.97
N ASN A 99 21.09 31.10 -8.47
CA ASN A 99 20.04 31.93 -9.02
C ASN A 99 18.62 31.37 -9.00
N ASN A 100 18.04 31.25 -7.80
CA ASN A 100 16.64 31.62 -7.64
C ASN A 100 16.50 32.56 -6.43
N ASN A 101 16.32 33.86 -6.71
CA ASN A 101 16.06 34.91 -5.72
C ASN A 101 14.70 34.79 -5.00
N ASN A 102 14.10 33.61 -5.00
CA ASN A 102 12.96 33.25 -4.18
C ASN A 102 13.31 31.94 -3.48
N GLY A 103 13.69 32.01 -2.19
CA GLY A 103 13.89 30.88 -1.29
C GLY A 103 12.63 30.08 -0.97
N SER A 104 11.76 29.87 -1.97
CA SER A 104 10.65 28.93 -1.96
C SER A 104 11.22 27.51 -2.02
N SER A 105 11.55 27.01 -0.84
CA SER A 105 12.18 25.72 -0.56
C SER A 105 11.59 24.54 -1.34
N TYR A 106 12.46 23.76 -1.99
CA TYR A 106 12.16 22.44 -2.56
C TYR A 106 11.46 21.49 -1.56
N SER A 107 11.47 21.78 -0.25
CA SER A 107 10.68 21.10 0.77
C SER A 107 9.17 21.12 0.49
N GLY A 108 8.64 22.13 -0.21
CA GLY A 108 7.23 22.17 -0.59
C GLY A 108 6.84 21.07 -1.58
N LEU A 109 7.78 20.64 -2.44
CA LEU A 109 7.52 19.62 -3.46
C LEU A 109 7.30 18.23 -2.87
N LEU A 110 7.86 17.95 -1.69
CA LEU A 110 7.69 16.65 -1.02
C LEU A 110 6.25 16.41 -0.57
N HIS A 111 5.49 17.48 -0.33
CA HIS A 111 4.10 17.41 0.14
C HIS A 111 3.08 17.83 -0.92
N ALA A 112 3.52 18.43 -2.02
CA ALA A 112 2.65 18.90 -3.09
C ALA A 112 1.83 17.76 -3.72
N GLY A 113 0.57 18.06 -4.04
CA GLY A 113 -0.34 17.16 -4.76
C GLY A 113 -0.14 17.19 -6.27
N VAL A 114 -0.86 16.34 -7.01
CA VAL A 114 -0.72 16.22 -8.48
C VAL A 114 -1.05 17.53 -9.18
N ASP A 115 -2.10 18.23 -8.76
CA ASP A 115 -2.52 19.49 -9.39
C ASP A 115 -1.51 20.63 -9.16
N GLU A 116 -0.93 20.71 -7.95
CA GLU A 116 0.07 21.72 -7.60
C GLU A 116 1.36 21.49 -8.40
N LEU A 117 1.80 20.23 -8.48
CA LEU A 117 2.98 19.87 -9.27
C LEU A 117 2.76 20.07 -10.76
N LYS A 118 1.57 19.73 -11.27
CA LYS A 118 1.18 20.01 -12.65
C LYS A 118 1.20 21.51 -12.95
N ALA A 119 0.71 22.35 -12.03
CA ALA A 119 0.74 23.80 -12.19
C ALA A 119 2.18 24.32 -12.24
N GLY A 120 3.03 23.92 -11.29
CA GLY A 120 4.45 24.32 -11.27
C GLY A 120 5.22 23.90 -12.54
N LEU A 121 5.03 22.66 -13.00
CA LEU A 121 5.59 22.18 -14.27
C LEU A 121 5.08 22.96 -15.48
N SER A 122 3.85 23.48 -15.43
CA SER A 122 3.26 24.23 -16.55
C SER A 122 3.71 25.69 -16.56
N ASN A 123 3.95 26.26 -15.38
CA ASN A 123 4.47 27.63 -15.21
C ASN A 123 5.98 27.70 -15.44
N GLY A 124 6.68 26.57 -15.41
CA GLY A 124 8.14 26.53 -15.52
C GLY A 124 8.86 26.80 -14.19
N ASP A 125 8.16 26.67 -13.06
CA ASP A 125 8.73 26.87 -11.72
C ASP A 125 9.82 25.82 -11.42
N PHE A 126 9.68 24.63 -12.01
CA PHE A 126 10.64 23.53 -12.01
C PHE A 126 10.36 22.60 -13.19
N SER A 127 11.36 21.79 -13.57
CA SER A 127 11.22 20.74 -14.58
C SER A 127 10.85 19.38 -13.97
N ALA A 128 10.44 18.40 -14.79
CA ALA A 128 10.26 17.02 -14.33
C ALA A 128 11.60 16.42 -13.87
N VAL A 129 12.72 16.82 -14.49
CA VAL A 129 14.06 16.43 -14.03
C VAL A 129 14.33 16.92 -12.61
N ASP A 130 14.01 18.18 -12.30
CA ASP A 130 14.20 18.74 -10.96
C ASP A 130 13.33 17.99 -9.95
N LEU A 131 12.07 17.71 -10.31
CA LEU A 131 11.16 16.96 -9.46
C LEU A 131 11.67 15.54 -9.18
N VAL A 132 12.13 14.80 -10.20
CA VAL A 132 12.72 13.47 -10.01
C VAL A 132 13.99 13.53 -9.16
N ARG A 133 14.87 14.52 -9.36
CA ARG A 133 16.07 14.70 -8.52
C ARG A 133 15.70 14.86 -7.04
N VAL A 134 14.72 15.70 -6.73
CA VAL A 134 14.26 15.92 -5.35
C VAL A 134 13.81 14.61 -4.70
N TYR A 135 13.01 13.78 -5.41
CA TYR A 135 12.58 12.49 -4.87
C TYR A 135 13.72 11.48 -4.73
N LEU A 136 14.68 11.45 -5.64
CA LEU A 136 15.85 10.58 -5.54
C LEU A 136 16.74 10.96 -4.36
N VAL A 137 17.02 12.26 -4.16
CA VAL A 137 17.74 12.76 -2.99
C VAL A 137 17.01 12.39 -1.71
N ARG A 138 15.69 12.63 -1.66
CA ARG A 138 14.86 12.26 -0.52
C ARG A 138 14.90 10.76 -0.22
N SER A 139 14.90 9.93 -1.26
CA SER A 139 15.04 8.48 -1.12
C SER A 139 16.35 8.10 -0.44
N GLU A 140 17.47 8.74 -0.78
CA GLU A 140 18.75 8.52 -0.10
C GLU A 140 18.75 8.99 1.36
N GLU A 141 18.15 10.15 1.66
CA GLU A 141 18.07 10.68 3.02
C GLU A 141 17.33 9.73 3.98
N VAL A 142 16.30 9.04 3.50
CA VAL A 142 15.44 8.19 4.35
C VAL A 142 15.91 6.74 4.46
N LYS A 143 16.99 6.37 3.78
CA LYS A 143 17.59 5.02 3.82
C LYS A 143 18.22 4.73 5.19
N VAL A 144 18.93 3.60 5.27
CA VAL A 144 19.54 3.05 6.49
C VAL A 144 20.50 4.02 7.19
N LYS A 145 21.15 4.93 6.46
CA LYS A 145 22.02 5.97 7.06
C LYS A 145 21.23 7.12 7.71
N GLY A 146 19.94 7.26 7.41
CA GLY A 146 19.00 8.16 8.07
C GLY A 146 17.99 7.39 8.93
N PRO A 147 16.67 7.66 8.85
CA PRO A 147 15.63 6.98 9.64
C PRO A 147 15.41 5.50 9.29
N GLY A 148 16.04 4.96 8.24
CA GLY A 148 16.00 3.54 7.92
C GLY A 148 14.66 3.03 7.42
N LEU A 149 13.88 3.85 6.69
CA LEU A 149 12.52 3.50 6.25
C LEU A 149 12.46 2.23 5.40
N ARG A 150 13.46 2.01 4.54
CA ARG A 150 13.55 0.86 3.60
C ARG A 150 12.27 0.66 2.77
N ALA A 151 11.64 1.76 2.38
CA ALA A 151 10.42 1.77 1.58
C ALA A 151 10.66 1.45 0.11
N ILE A 152 11.86 1.75 -0.41
CA ILE A 152 12.28 1.49 -1.78
C ILE A 152 13.19 0.26 -1.81
N ILE A 153 12.90 -0.69 -2.69
CA ILE A 153 13.70 -1.90 -2.89
C ILE A 153 14.68 -1.76 -4.07
N GLU A 154 14.33 -0.93 -5.06
CA GLU A 154 15.13 -0.73 -6.27
C GLU A 154 14.74 0.56 -6.96
N THR A 155 15.71 1.28 -7.50
CA THR A 155 15.52 2.56 -8.19
C THR A 155 15.81 2.40 -9.67
N SER A 156 15.01 3.02 -10.53
CA SER A 156 15.21 2.99 -11.97
C SER A 156 16.45 3.80 -12.36
N PRO A 157 17.47 3.19 -13.01
CA PRO A 157 18.65 3.91 -13.47
C PRO A 157 18.34 4.91 -14.60
N VAL A 158 17.16 4.82 -15.21
CA VAL A 158 16.72 5.67 -16.33
C VAL A 158 15.65 6.69 -15.92
N ALA A 159 15.38 6.87 -14.63
CA ALA A 159 14.36 7.82 -14.13
C ALA A 159 14.59 9.26 -14.62
N LEU A 160 15.82 9.78 -14.51
CA LEU A 160 16.17 11.12 -14.97
C LEU A 160 16.06 11.26 -16.50
N GLU A 161 16.36 10.20 -17.24
CA GLU A 161 16.23 10.20 -18.69
C GLU A 161 14.78 10.20 -19.15
N GLN A 162 13.90 9.47 -18.45
CA GLN A 162 12.46 9.55 -18.66
C GLN A 162 11.94 10.98 -18.41
N ALA A 163 12.42 11.63 -17.34
CA ALA A 163 12.06 13.00 -17.01
C ALA A 163 12.46 13.99 -18.12
N ARG A 164 13.72 13.93 -18.60
CA ARG A 164 14.21 14.76 -19.71
C ARG A 164 13.35 14.63 -20.97
N LYS A 165 12.95 13.40 -21.31
CA LYS A 165 12.07 13.14 -22.45
C LYS A 165 10.72 13.83 -22.30
N LEU A 166 10.12 13.78 -21.11
CA LEU A 166 8.83 14.43 -20.85
C LEU A 166 8.94 15.95 -20.79
N ASP A 167 10.04 16.50 -20.29
CA ASP A 167 10.32 17.93 -20.37
C ASP A 167 10.48 18.39 -21.83
N ALA A 168 11.19 17.62 -22.66
CA ALA A 168 11.34 17.88 -24.08
C ALA A 168 10.02 17.74 -24.86
N GLU A 169 9.10 16.87 -24.43
CA GLU A 169 7.75 16.84 -24.98
C GLU A 169 6.96 18.09 -24.56
N ARG A 170 7.05 18.49 -23.29
CA ARG A 170 6.37 19.68 -22.76
C ARG A 170 6.82 20.96 -23.48
N SER A 171 8.11 21.14 -23.72
CA SER A 171 8.64 22.31 -24.45
C SER A 171 8.18 22.39 -25.90
N LYS A 172 7.78 21.26 -26.48
CA LYS A 172 7.16 21.16 -27.82
C LYS A 172 5.63 21.24 -27.79
N GLY A 173 5.03 21.56 -26.64
CA GLY A 173 3.58 21.63 -26.46
C GLY A 173 2.89 20.26 -26.38
N LYS A 174 3.63 19.16 -26.30
CA LYS A 174 3.08 17.80 -26.22
C LYS A 174 2.93 17.37 -24.76
N ILE A 175 1.74 17.60 -24.19
CA ILE A 175 1.41 17.22 -22.82
C ILE A 175 0.43 16.03 -22.84
N ARG A 176 0.78 14.94 -22.15
CA ARG A 176 0.02 13.67 -22.17
C ARG A 176 -1.17 13.63 -21.21
N GLY A 177 -1.28 14.58 -20.29
CA GLY A 177 -2.37 14.69 -19.33
C GLY A 177 -1.91 15.16 -17.95
N PRO A 178 -2.75 15.00 -16.91
CA PRO A 178 -2.43 15.47 -15.55
C PRO A 178 -1.19 14.83 -14.92
N LEU A 179 -0.80 13.62 -15.35
CA LEU A 179 0.34 12.90 -14.81
C LEU A 179 1.65 13.14 -15.58
N HIS A 180 1.67 14.06 -16.55
CA HIS A 180 2.84 14.32 -17.40
C HIS A 180 4.03 14.88 -16.59
N GLY A 181 5.04 14.06 -16.37
CA GLY A 181 6.24 14.38 -15.58
C GLY A 181 6.12 14.05 -14.10
N ILE A 182 5.04 13.37 -13.67
CA ILE A 182 4.78 13.07 -12.26
C ILE A 182 5.49 11.76 -11.84
N PRO A 183 6.37 11.77 -10.81
CA PRO A 183 7.04 10.58 -10.29
C PRO A 183 6.10 9.64 -9.52
N ILE A 184 6.18 8.35 -9.82
CA ILE A 184 5.38 7.28 -9.22
C ILE A 184 6.28 6.12 -8.76
N VAL A 185 6.00 5.61 -7.57
CA VAL A 185 6.60 4.37 -7.02
C VAL A 185 5.66 3.19 -7.27
N VAL A 186 6.18 2.02 -7.62
CA VAL A 186 5.37 0.83 -7.94
C VAL A 186 5.77 -0.34 -7.05
N LYS A 187 4.81 -0.99 -6.39
CA LYS A 187 5.09 -2.18 -5.58
C LYS A 187 5.81 -3.27 -6.38
N ASP A 188 6.78 -3.94 -5.75
CA ASP A 188 7.66 -4.92 -6.39
C ASP A 188 6.99 -6.21 -6.92
N ASN A 189 5.68 -6.39 -6.72
CA ASN A 189 4.92 -7.47 -7.34
C ASN A 189 4.11 -7.03 -8.57
N VAL A 190 4.21 -5.77 -8.98
CA VAL A 190 3.55 -5.23 -10.17
C VAL A 190 4.60 -5.03 -11.25
N ALA A 191 4.41 -5.68 -12.40
CA ALA A 191 5.36 -5.70 -13.50
C ALA A 191 5.57 -4.29 -14.08
N THR A 192 6.85 -4.00 -14.31
CA THR A 192 7.35 -2.85 -15.07
C THR A 192 8.26 -3.40 -16.16
N ASP A 193 8.20 -2.79 -17.33
CA ASP A 193 9.01 -3.17 -18.48
C ASP A 193 10.52 -3.13 -18.17
N ALA A 194 11.26 -4.09 -18.73
CA ALA A 194 12.71 -4.23 -18.51
C ALA A 194 13.51 -3.00 -18.96
N SER A 195 12.99 -2.18 -19.89
CA SER A 195 13.59 -0.90 -20.29
C SER A 195 13.71 0.10 -19.14
N LEU A 196 12.98 -0.10 -18.04
CA LEU A 196 13.09 0.73 -16.83
C LEU A 196 14.24 0.29 -15.92
N GLY A 197 14.93 -0.81 -16.22
CA GLY A 197 16.11 -1.28 -15.49
C GLY A 197 15.82 -1.71 -14.05
N MET A 198 14.59 -2.14 -13.75
CA MET A 198 14.17 -2.61 -12.43
C MET A 198 13.57 -4.01 -12.52
N ASN A 199 13.68 -4.78 -11.45
CA ASN A 199 13.13 -6.12 -11.33
C ASN A 199 11.67 -6.10 -10.84
N THR A 200 10.99 -7.24 -10.96
CA THR A 200 9.68 -7.48 -10.33
C THR A 200 9.78 -8.78 -9.55
N THR A 201 10.10 -8.69 -8.26
CA THR A 201 10.56 -9.86 -7.49
C THR A 201 9.60 -10.35 -6.41
N ALA A 202 8.51 -9.62 -6.16
CA ALA A 202 7.66 -9.79 -4.98
C ALA A 202 8.47 -9.85 -3.66
N GLY A 203 9.59 -9.12 -3.60
CA GLY A 203 10.55 -9.10 -2.49
C GLY A 203 11.44 -10.35 -2.36
N SER A 204 11.37 -11.30 -3.31
CA SER A 204 12.09 -12.58 -3.24
C SER A 204 13.33 -12.61 -4.13
N TYR A 205 14.45 -13.11 -3.61
CA TYR A 205 15.63 -13.38 -4.44
C TYR A 205 15.39 -14.41 -5.55
N SER A 206 14.39 -15.28 -5.42
CA SER A 206 14.07 -16.31 -6.42
C SER A 206 13.65 -15.75 -7.78
N LEU A 207 13.18 -14.50 -7.83
CA LEU A 207 12.76 -13.82 -9.06
C LEU A 207 13.74 -12.71 -9.48
N LEU A 208 14.88 -12.58 -8.79
CA LEU A 208 15.89 -11.61 -9.18
C LEU A 208 16.40 -11.93 -10.58
N ASN A 209 16.49 -10.91 -11.43
CA ASN A 209 16.83 -10.99 -12.85
C ASN A 209 15.81 -11.72 -13.74
N SER A 210 14.62 -12.06 -13.21
CA SER A 210 13.52 -12.55 -14.04
C SER A 210 13.01 -11.42 -14.94
N ILE A 211 12.86 -11.72 -16.23
CA ILE A 211 12.37 -10.76 -17.23
C ILE A 211 10.87 -10.94 -17.39
N VAL A 212 10.10 -9.94 -16.98
CA VAL A 212 8.66 -9.88 -17.23
C VAL A 212 8.37 -9.52 -18.70
N PRO A 213 7.24 -9.95 -19.29
CA PRO A 213 6.92 -9.65 -20.69
C PRO A 213 6.76 -8.15 -21.02
N GLY A 214 6.59 -7.31 -20.01
CA GLY A 214 6.44 -5.86 -20.15
C GLY A 214 5.79 -5.24 -18.92
N ASP A 215 5.34 -3.99 -19.06
CA ASP A 215 4.50 -3.35 -18.05
C ASP A 215 3.19 -4.13 -17.84
N SER A 216 2.72 -4.20 -16.60
CA SER A 216 1.30 -4.49 -16.36
C SER A 216 0.41 -3.43 -17.05
N PRO A 217 -0.83 -3.74 -17.45
CA PRO A 217 -1.69 -2.78 -18.15
C PRO A 217 -1.86 -1.46 -17.40
N SER A 218 -1.99 -1.50 -16.07
CA SER A 218 -2.09 -0.30 -15.24
C SER A 218 -0.82 0.57 -15.25
N ILE A 219 0.36 -0.03 -15.33
CA ILE A 219 1.62 0.73 -15.44
C ILE A 219 1.79 1.26 -16.86
N SER A 220 1.42 0.48 -17.88
CA SER A 220 1.44 0.93 -19.28
C SER A 220 0.57 2.17 -19.47
N THR A 221 -0.64 2.21 -18.89
CA THR A 221 -1.53 3.38 -19.00
C THR A 221 -1.02 4.58 -18.20
N LEU A 222 -0.40 4.38 -17.03
CA LEU A 222 0.27 5.46 -16.30
C LEU A 222 1.41 6.08 -17.10
N ARG A 223 2.30 5.26 -17.71
CA ARG A 223 3.39 5.76 -18.56
C ARG A 223 2.87 6.46 -19.83
N LYS A 224 1.77 5.95 -20.42
CA LYS A 224 1.08 6.62 -21.54
C LYS A 224 0.48 7.97 -21.13
N ALA A 225 0.01 8.11 -19.89
CA ALA A 225 -0.43 9.38 -19.32
C ALA A 225 0.74 10.33 -18.94
N GLY A 226 1.99 9.88 -19.11
CA GLY A 226 3.19 10.66 -18.88
C GLY A 226 3.77 10.55 -17.47
N ALA A 227 3.31 9.60 -16.65
CA ALA A 227 3.94 9.35 -15.36
C ALA A 227 5.35 8.75 -15.52
N ILE A 228 6.24 9.08 -14.60
CA ILE A 228 7.61 8.56 -14.53
C ILE A 228 7.65 7.49 -13.43
N ILE A 229 7.95 6.25 -13.79
CA ILE A 229 8.14 5.21 -12.77
C ILE A 229 9.58 5.31 -12.28
N VAL A 230 9.75 5.80 -11.06
CA VAL A 230 11.09 6.11 -10.49
C VAL A 230 11.67 4.95 -9.69
N ASP A 231 10.81 4.19 -9.01
CA ASP A 231 11.26 3.18 -8.04
C ASP A 231 10.29 2.00 -7.97
N LYS A 232 10.83 0.86 -7.50
CA LYS A 232 10.09 -0.25 -6.90
C LYS A 232 9.98 -0.07 -5.40
N ALA A 233 8.75 -0.20 -4.89
CA ALA A 233 8.48 -0.21 -3.46
C ALA A 233 8.75 -1.60 -2.86
N ASN A 234 9.42 -1.61 -1.71
CA ASN A 234 9.54 -2.79 -0.86
C ASN A 234 8.15 -3.25 -0.37
N MET A 235 8.06 -4.51 0.01
CA MET A 235 6.80 -5.15 0.38
C MET A 235 7.04 -6.30 1.33
N SER A 236 5.98 -6.79 1.94
CA SER A 236 6.06 -8.10 2.58
C SER A 236 6.21 -9.18 1.50
N VAL A 237 7.25 -10.01 1.63
CA VAL A 237 7.61 -11.02 0.61
C VAL A 237 6.41 -11.89 0.22
N TRP A 238 6.27 -12.15 -1.08
CA TRP A 238 5.12 -12.87 -1.68
C TRP A 238 3.77 -12.28 -1.26
N ALA A 239 3.72 -10.97 -1.11
CA ALA A 239 2.53 -10.23 -0.69
C ALA A 239 1.89 -10.72 0.63
N GLN A 240 2.72 -11.22 1.57
CA GLN A 240 2.32 -11.86 2.84
C GLN A 240 1.76 -13.28 2.69
N ALA A 241 2.00 -13.96 1.56
CA ALA A 241 1.53 -15.33 1.30
C ALA A 241 2.65 -16.39 1.33
N ARG A 242 3.77 -16.14 2.04
CA ARG A 242 4.91 -17.08 2.10
C ARG A 242 4.71 -18.26 3.07
N GLY A 243 3.85 -18.13 4.09
CA GLY A 243 3.60 -19.16 5.10
C GLY A 243 2.37 -18.87 5.97
N LEU A 244 2.00 -19.79 6.87
CA LEU A 244 0.75 -19.65 7.63
C LEU A 244 0.89 -18.88 8.96
N VAL A 245 2.09 -18.83 9.53
CA VAL A 245 2.36 -18.27 10.86
C VAL A 245 3.63 -17.41 10.87
N ASN A 246 3.73 -16.50 11.84
CA ASN A 246 4.92 -15.71 12.16
C ASN A 246 5.56 -14.97 10.97
N GLN A 247 4.73 -14.50 10.04
CA GLN A 247 5.22 -13.67 8.95
C GLN A 247 5.40 -12.22 9.40
N THR A 248 6.64 -11.73 9.33
CA THR A 248 6.95 -10.32 9.59
C THR A 248 6.35 -9.41 8.52
N GLN A 249 5.56 -8.44 8.95
CA GLN A 249 5.01 -7.39 8.09
C GLN A 249 6.12 -6.42 7.65
N GLY A 250 5.93 -5.77 6.51
CA GLY A 250 6.90 -4.81 5.97
C GLY A 250 8.26 -5.37 5.54
N CYS A 251 8.49 -6.68 5.61
CA CYS A 251 9.81 -7.28 5.40
C CYS A 251 9.86 -8.19 4.17
N SER A 252 10.96 -8.07 3.41
CA SER A 252 11.33 -9.04 2.38
C SER A 252 12.82 -9.39 2.43
N PRO A 253 13.23 -10.61 2.00
CA PRO A 253 14.64 -10.96 1.91
C PRO A 253 15.48 -9.97 1.09
N ARG A 254 14.92 -9.44 -0.02
CA ARG A 254 15.63 -8.53 -0.91
C ARG A 254 15.62 -7.07 -0.40
N GLY A 255 14.49 -6.58 0.11
CA GLY A 255 14.35 -5.18 0.56
C GLY A 255 14.62 -4.95 2.05
N GLY A 256 14.81 -6.02 2.83
CA GLY A 256 14.96 -5.96 4.28
C GLY A 256 13.68 -5.54 5.00
N PHE A 257 13.84 -5.17 6.27
CA PHE A 257 12.75 -4.72 7.15
C PHE A 257 12.41 -3.25 6.88
N GLY A 258 11.27 -3.00 6.25
CA GLY A 258 10.68 -1.66 6.15
C GLY A 258 10.00 -1.24 7.46
N THR A 259 9.96 0.05 7.72
CA THR A 259 9.36 0.62 8.94
C THR A 259 8.35 1.74 8.62
N SER A 260 7.53 2.10 9.61
CA SER A 260 6.50 3.13 9.52
C SER A 260 7.07 4.51 9.18
N ALA A 261 6.29 5.30 8.43
CA ALA A 261 6.59 6.71 8.15
C ALA A 261 6.50 7.62 9.40
N TYR A 262 5.76 7.21 10.43
CA TYR A 262 5.41 8.06 11.59
C TYR A 262 6.11 7.66 12.89
N TYR A 263 6.61 6.43 12.98
CA TYR A 263 7.29 5.95 14.17
C TYR A 263 8.50 5.09 13.80
N PRO A 264 9.73 5.48 14.18
CA PRO A 264 10.93 4.70 13.93
C PRO A 264 10.81 3.28 14.50
N GLY A 265 11.09 2.26 13.68
CA GLY A 265 10.90 0.86 14.07
C GLY A 265 9.43 0.42 14.16
N GLY A 266 8.47 1.31 13.90
CA GLY A 266 7.05 1.01 13.87
C GLY A 266 6.67 0.11 12.72
N ASN A 267 5.56 -0.61 12.89
CA ASN A 267 5.01 -1.51 11.87
C ASN A 267 4.39 -0.69 10.72
N PRO A 268 4.81 -0.86 9.45
CA PRO A 268 4.21 -0.18 8.29
C PRO A 268 2.98 -0.92 7.73
N CYS A 269 2.49 -1.95 8.43
CA CYS A 269 1.52 -2.94 7.96
C CYS A 269 2.05 -3.76 6.76
N SER A 270 1.16 -4.48 6.08
CA SER A 270 1.49 -5.34 4.94
C SER A 270 0.33 -5.42 3.96
N SER A 271 0.53 -5.88 2.72
CA SER A 271 1.83 -6.16 2.09
C SER A 271 2.38 -5.03 1.22
N SER A 272 1.59 -3.99 0.91
CA SER A 272 2.07 -2.82 0.15
C SER A 272 2.73 -1.77 1.07
N SER A 273 3.57 -2.23 1.99
CA SER A 273 4.21 -1.40 3.02
C SER A 273 5.05 -0.28 2.43
N GLY A 274 5.97 -0.61 1.51
CA GLY A 274 6.84 0.38 0.88
C GLY A 274 6.08 1.39 0.04
N SER A 275 5.02 0.98 -0.68
CA SER A 275 4.17 1.90 -1.44
C SER A 275 3.52 2.95 -0.53
N ALA A 276 2.97 2.52 0.60
CA ALA A 276 2.32 3.43 1.54
C ALA A 276 3.31 4.37 2.22
N VAL A 277 4.44 3.83 2.71
CA VAL A 277 5.50 4.64 3.32
C VAL A 277 6.12 5.61 2.31
N ALA A 278 6.29 5.21 1.05
CA ALA A 278 6.81 6.08 0.00
C ALA A 278 5.90 7.29 -0.25
N ALA A 279 4.58 7.08 -0.34
CA ALA A 279 3.62 8.18 -0.52
C ALA A 279 3.51 9.07 0.75
N ALA A 280 3.59 8.49 1.95
CA ALA A 280 3.52 9.24 3.20
C ALA A 280 4.77 10.10 3.46
N SER A 281 5.96 9.58 3.12
CA SER A 281 7.25 10.21 3.44
C SER A 281 7.83 11.08 2.33
N GLY A 282 7.04 11.36 1.29
CA GLY A 282 7.46 12.19 0.15
C GLY A 282 8.56 11.55 -0.69
N LEU A 283 8.55 10.22 -0.89
CA LEU A 283 9.51 9.52 -1.76
C LEU A 283 9.01 9.43 -3.21
N ALA A 284 7.71 9.66 -3.40
CA ALA A 284 7.09 9.98 -4.68
C ALA A 284 5.85 10.83 -4.42
N VAL A 285 5.28 11.36 -5.50
CA VAL A 285 3.97 12.03 -5.45
C VAL A 285 2.92 11.01 -5.07
N ALA A 286 2.91 9.88 -5.76
CA ALA A 286 1.95 8.81 -5.55
C ALA A 286 2.59 7.44 -5.76
N SER A 287 1.89 6.39 -5.34
CA SER A 287 2.39 5.03 -5.53
C SER A 287 1.29 4.03 -5.88
N VAL A 288 1.72 2.89 -6.41
CA VAL A 288 0.85 1.75 -6.75
C VAL A 288 1.16 0.60 -5.82
N GLY A 289 0.13 -0.06 -5.30
CA GLY A 289 0.26 -1.36 -4.65
C GLY A 289 -0.81 -2.34 -5.07
N SER A 290 -0.94 -3.42 -4.30
CA SER A 290 -1.83 -4.54 -4.61
C SER A 290 -2.45 -5.12 -3.36
N GLN A 291 -3.71 -5.55 -3.47
CA GLN A 291 -4.47 -6.13 -2.37
C GLN A 291 -5.25 -7.37 -2.77
N THR A 292 -5.00 -8.45 -2.03
CA THR A 292 -5.88 -9.60 -1.87
C THR A 292 -6.85 -9.35 -0.71
N SER A 293 -6.30 -9.13 0.48
CA SER A 293 -7.04 -8.76 1.69
C SER A 293 -6.20 -7.78 2.51
N ARG A 294 -6.74 -6.59 2.77
CA ARG A 294 -6.13 -5.49 3.54
C ARG A 294 -4.80 -4.91 3.02
N SER A 295 -4.13 -5.51 2.03
CA SER A 295 -2.78 -5.07 1.60
C SER A 295 -2.66 -3.71 0.91
N ILE A 296 -3.74 -2.99 0.67
CA ILE A 296 -3.76 -1.56 0.30
C ILE A 296 -4.27 -0.74 1.48
N ILE A 297 -5.51 -1.00 1.92
CA ILE A 297 -6.17 -0.18 2.96
C ILE A 297 -5.47 -0.25 4.33
N GLY A 298 -4.81 -1.37 4.65
CA GLY A 298 -4.05 -1.54 5.89
C GLY A 298 -2.81 -0.66 5.93
N PRO A 299 -1.84 -0.82 5.01
CA PRO A 299 -0.69 0.07 4.89
C PRO A 299 -1.06 1.55 4.76
N ALA A 300 -2.14 1.87 4.04
CA ALA A 300 -2.65 3.24 3.94
C ALA A 300 -3.05 3.81 5.30
N SER A 301 -3.83 3.04 6.09
CA SER A 301 -4.24 3.42 7.44
C SER A 301 -3.04 3.59 8.38
N TYR A 302 -2.07 2.68 8.33
CA TYR A 302 -0.85 2.76 9.17
C TYR A 302 0.09 3.91 8.76
N SER A 303 0.00 4.35 7.51
CA SER A 303 0.80 5.45 6.98
C SER A 303 -0.02 6.74 6.85
N ASN A 304 -1.21 6.82 7.47
CA ASN A 304 -2.08 8.02 7.47
C ASN A 304 -2.22 8.68 6.09
N ILE A 305 -2.53 7.87 5.07
CA ILE A 305 -2.77 8.32 3.69
C ILE A 305 -4.00 7.60 3.11
N VAL A 306 -4.42 8.02 1.92
CA VAL A 306 -5.51 7.39 1.17
C VAL A 306 -4.95 6.23 0.35
N GLY A 307 -5.62 5.08 0.43
CA GLY A 307 -5.37 3.94 -0.45
C GLY A 307 -6.69 3.33 -0.89
N ILE A 308 -6.87 3.14 -2.20
CA ILE A 308 -8.11 2.55 -2.75
C ILE A 308 -7.84 1.14 -3.24
N LYS A 309 -8.53 0.15 -2.67
CA LYS A 309 -8.73 -1.15 -3.33
C LYS A 309 -9.97 -1.05 -4.22
N PRO A 310 -9.83 -1.04 -5.55
CA PRO A 310 -10.99 -0.98 -6.41
C PRO A 310 -11.76 -2.31 -6.44
N THR A 311 -12.92 -2.30 -7.09
CA THR A 311 -13.65 -3.54 -7.41
C THR A 311 -12.76 -4.46 -8.24
N VAL A 312 -12.77 -5.77 -7.94
CA VAL A 312 -12.00 -6.75 -8.72
C VAL A 312 -12.47 -6.68 -10.17
N GLY A 313 -11.51 -6.51 -11.08
CA GLY A 313 -11.77 -6.30 -12.50
C GLY A 313 -11.81 -4.85 -12.95
N LEU A 314 -11.87 -3.83 -12.07
CA LEU A 314 -11.76 -2.43 -12.50
C LEU A 314 -10.36 -2.10 -13.04
N VAL A 315 -9.32 -2.57 -12.33
CA VAL A 315 -7.92 -2.48 -12.75
C VAL A 315 -7.51 -3.90 -13.13
N SER A 316 -6.93 -4.09 -14.32
CA SER A 316 -6.41 -5.39 -14.74
C SER A 316 -5.31 -5.88 -13.78
N ARG A 317 -5.29 -7.18 -13.54
CA ARG A 317 -4.33 -7.88 -12.70
C ARG A 317 -3.24 -8.57 -13.52
N ASN A 318 -3.33 -8.49 -14.85
CA ASN A 318 -2.30 -9.00 -15.74
C ASN A 318 -0.95 -8.32 -15.43
N GLY A 319 0.14 -9.10 -15.40
CA GLY A 319 1.45 -8.60 -14.97
C GLY A 319 1.56 -8.29 -13.48
N VAL A 320 0.63 -8.73 -12.62
CA VAL A 320 0.80 -8.68 -11.15
C VAL A 320 1.04 -10.10 -10.65
N ILE A 321 2.11 -10.32 -9.88
CA ILE A 321 2.36 -11.63 -9.24
C ILE A 321 1.21 -11.90 -8.28
N PRO A 322 0.39 -12.95 -8.53
CA PRO A 322 -0.92 -13.10 -7.90
C PRO A 322 -0.84 -13.82 -6.54
N ILE A 323 -1.93 -13.69 -5.78
CA ILE A 323 -2.31 -14.59 -4.69
C ILE A 323 -3.68 -15.23 -5.00
N SER A 324 -4.67 -14.43 -5.39
CA SER A 324 -6.06 -14.88 -5.56
C SER A 324 -6.76 -14.22 -6.74
N ALA A 325 -7.17 -15.05 -7.70
CA ALA A 325 -7.96 -14.63 -8.85
C ALA A 325 -9.38 -14.12 -8.50
N THR A 326 -9.85 -14.26 -7.26
CA THR A 326 -11.19 -13.76 -6.85
C THR A 326 -11.12 -12.47 -6.03
N GLN A 327 -9.94 -12.09 -5.54
CA GLN A 327 -9.81 -10.99 -4.59
C GLN A 327 -8.76 -9.96 -4.99
N ASP A 328 -7.74 -10.36 -5.75
CA ASP A 328 -6.63 -9.48 -6.09
C ASP A 328 -7.07 -8.26 -6.88
N SER A 329 -6.42 -7.14 -6.58
CA SER A 329 -6.56 -5.91 -7.35
C SER A 329 -5.35 -5.00 -7.09
N ALA A 330 -4.84 -4.36 -8.14
CA ALA A 330 -3.91 -3.25 -7.99
C ALA A 330 -4.67 -1.97 -7.65
N GLY A 331 -4.05 -1.07 -6.89
CA GLY A 331 -4.68 0.19 -6.52
C GLY A 331 -3.69 1.27 -6.08
N PRO A 332 -4.10 2.55 -6.20
CA PRO A 332 -3.23 3.68 -5.90
C PRO A 332 -3.22 4.07 -4.42
N PHE A 333 -2.13 4.73 -4.04
CA PHE A 333 -1.93 5.44 -2.77
C PHE A 333 -1.51 6.88 -3.02
N GLU A 334 -2.04 7.79 -2.21
CA GLU A 334 -1.62 9.20 -2.12
C GLU A 334 -2.16 9.82 -0.82
N ARG A 335 -1.62 10.97 -0.39
CA ARG A 335 -2.06 11.74 0.77
C ARG A 335 -3.50 12.29 0.66
N THR A 336 -4.03 12.51 -0.54
CA THR A 336 -5.36 13.07 -0.78
C THR A 336 -6.25 12.18 -1.66
N VAL A 337 -7.57 12.30 -1.48
CA VAL A 337 -8.55 11.55 -2.28
C VAL A 337 -8.49 11.96 -3.76
N LYS A 338 -8.19 13.23 -4.05
CA LYS A 338 -8.16 13.74 -5.42
C LYS A 338 -6.97 13.19 -6.20
N ASP A 339 -5.81 13.11 -5.57
CA ASP A 339 -4.61 12.59 -6.22
C ASP A 339 -4.69 11.08 -6.44
N VAL A 340 -5.25 10.32 -5.48
CA VAL A 340 -5.61 8.91 -5.68
C VAL A 340 -6.57 8.75 -6.86
N ALA A 341 -7.53 9.68 -7.04
CA ALA A 341 -8.46 9.65 -8.16
C ALA A 341 -7.80 9.94 -9.52
N HIS A 342 -6.75 10.78 -9.57
CA HIS A 342 -5.94 10.96 -10.79
C HIS A 342 -5.29 9.65 -11.22
N LEU A 343 -4.67 8.93 -10.28
CA LEU A 343 -4.05 7.63 -10.58
C LEU A 343 -5.10 6.59 -10.97
N LEU A 344 -6.21 6.50 -10.23
CA LEU A 344 -7.28 5.53 -10.53
C LEU A 344 -7.88 5.76 -11.92
N THR A 345 -8.02 7.00 -12.36
CA THR A 345 -8.48 7.36 -13.71
C THR A 345 -7.59 6.79 -14.79
N SER A 346 -6.27 6.82 -14.59
CA SER A 346 -5.30 6.24 -15.54
C SER A 346 -5.22 4.72 -15.44
N MET A 347 -5.28 4.15 -14.22
CA MET A 347 -5.13 2.72 -13.98
C MET A 347 -6.37 1.91 -14.35
N ALA A 348 -7.57 2.50 -14.30
CA ALA A 348 -8.82 1.81 -14.62
C ALA A 348 -8.81 1.28 -16.06
N GLN A 349 -9.08 -0.02 -16.21
CA GLN A 349 -9.10 -0.68 -17.50
C GLN A 349 -10.27 -0.16 -18.33
N LYS A 350 -9.96 0.38 -19.51
CA LYS A 350 -10.95 0.66 -20.55
C LYS A 350 -11.08 -0.56 -21.44
N GLY A 351 -12.31 -0.96 -21.76
CA GLY A 351 -12.52 -2.20 -22.52
C GLY A 351 -12.26 -3.46 -21.69
N ARG A 352 -11.97 -4.55 -22.40
CA ARG A 352 -11.56 -5.84 -21.82
C ARG A 352 -10.05 -5.94 -21.89
N ASP A 353 -9.46 -6.60 -20.91
CA ASP A 353 -8.13 -7.18 -21.01
C ASP A 353 -8.28 -8.69 -21.26
N GLU A 354 -7.74 -9.18 -22.36
CA GLU A 354 -7.74 -10.62 -22.69
C GLU A 354 -6.90 -11.43 -21.71
N GLY A 355 -5.88 -10.82 -21.10
CA GLY A 355 -5.08 -11.41 -20.04
C GLY A 355 -5.76 -11.42 -18.66
N ASP A 356 -6.92 -10.77 -18.52
CA ASP A 356 -7.66 -10.73 -17.26
C ASP A 356 -9.19 -10.73 -17.46
N LYS A 357 -9.79 -11.92 -17.39
CA LYS A 357 -11.24 -12.13 -17.52
C LYS A 357 -12.09 -11.40 -16.48
N ALA A 358 -11.54 -11.00 -15.32
CA ALA A 358 -12.33 -10.23 -14.35
C ALA A 358 -12.70 -8.84 -14.89
N THR A 359 -11.95 -8.33 -15.87
CA THR A 359 -12.30 -7.05 -16.53
C THR A 359 -13.53 -7.16 -17.44
N TRP A 360 -13.96 -8.38 -17.81
CA TRP A 360 -15.04 -8.59 -18.77
C TRP A 360 -16.42 -8.33 -18.21
N VAL A 361 -16.56 -8.40 -16.87
CA VAL A 361 -17.82 -8.20 -16.14
C VAL A 361 -18.03 -6.76 -15.69
N GLN A 362 -17.15 -5.83 -16.09
CA GLN A 362 -17.37 -4.41 -15.81
C GLN A 362 -18.67 -3.94 -16.48
N PRO A 363 -19.50 -3.13 -15.80
CA PRO A 363 -20.64 -2.47 -16.43
C PRO A 363 -20.19 -1.61 -17.61
N GLU A 364 -21.00 -1.53 -18.66
CA GLU A 364 -20.65 -0.83 -19.91
C GLU A 364 -20.17 0.61 -19.70
N LYS A 365 -20.80 1.34 -18.76
CA LYS A 365 -20.40 2.72 -18.42
C LYS A 365 -18.98 2.80 -17.85
N VAL A 366 -18.57 1.82 -17.04
CA VAL A 366 -17.22 1.74 -16.47
C VAL A 366 -16.21 1.38 -17.57
N ARG A 367 -16.57 0.43 -18.44
CA ARG A 367 -15.75 -0.04 -19.56
C ARG A 367 -15.39 1.07 -20.55
N LYS A 368 -16.27 2.07 -20.73
CA LYS A 368 -16.01 3.28 -21.54
C LYS A 368 -14.97 4.22 -20.91
N GLY A 369 -14.67 4.05 -19.63
CA GLY A 369 -13.78 4.90 -18.84
C GLY A 369 -14.54 5.93 -18.02
N ILE A 370 -14.08 6.13 -16.79
CA ILE A 370 -14.57 7.16 -15.87
C ILE A 370 -13.39 8.04 -15.48
N ASP A 371 -13.57 9.36 -15.59
CA ASP A 371 -12.67 10.33 -15.00
C ASP A 371 -13.02 10.50 -13.52
N TYR A 372 -12.38 9.71 -12.66
CA TYR A 372 -12.59 9.76 -11.21
C TYR A 372 -12.05 11.07 -10.61
N ALA A 373 -11.08 11.71 -11.28
CA ALA A 373 -10.50 12.98 -10.86
C ALA A 373 -11.32 14.19 -11.31
N ASN A 374 -12.46 13.99 -11.98
CA ASN A 374 -13.25 15.08 -12.52
C ASN A 374 -13.60 16.11 -11.44
N ALA A 375 -13.35 17.40 -11.70
CA ALA A 375 -13.54 18.47 -10.73
C ALA A 375 -14.95 18.50 -10.12
N LYS A 376 -15.98 18.06 -10.85
CA LYS A 376 -17.36 17.98 -10.32
C LYS A 376 -17.52 17.01 -9.15
N HIS A 377 -16.62 16.03 -9.01
CA HIS A 377 -16.62 15.09 -7.89
C HIS A 377 -16.12 15.73 -6.59
N PHE A 378 -15.40 16.86 -6.69
CA PHE A 378 -14.76 17.55 -5.57
C PHE A 378 -15.33 18.95 -5.33
N ARG A 379 -16.37 19.35 -6.09
CA ARG A 379 -17.08 20.63 -5.93
C ARG A 379 -18.44 20.37 -5.30
N HIS A 380 -18.70 21.04 -4.18
CA HIS A 380 -19.97 20.96 -3.47
C HIS A 380 -20.60 22.35 -3.41
N LYS A 381 -21.93 22.41 -3.60
CA LYS A 381 -22.68 23.69 -3.65
C LYS A 381 -22.90 24.31 -2.26
N ASN A 382 -22.65 23.54 -1.20
CA ASN A 382 -22.83 23.95 0.19
C ASN A 382 -21.76 23.26 1.06
N ASP A 383 -21.68 23.66 2.32
CA ASP A 383 -20.75 23.09 3.31
C ASP A 383 -21.16 21.70 3.80
N ARG A 384 -22.13 21.05 3.12
CA ARG A 384 -22.69 19.75 3.46
C ARG A 384 -22.49 18.77 2.30
N PRO A 385 -21.24 18.39 1.96
CA PRO A 385 -20.92 17.59 0.79
C PRO A 385 -21.52 16.17 0.81
N LEU A 386 -21.92 15.68 1.99
CA LEU A 386 -22.55 14.37 2.19
C LEU A 386 -24.07 14.46 2.35
N ALA A 387 -24.69 15.63 2.12
CA ALA A 387 -26.14 15.78 2.18
C ALA A 387 -26.87 14.75 1.30
N GLY A 388 -27.81 14.03 1.89
CA GLY A 388 -28.58 12.97 1.22
C GLY A 388 -27.84 11.65 1.06
N LYS A 389 -26.62 11.50 1.60
CA LYS A 389 -25.93 10.21 1.70
C LYS A 389 -26.32 9.50 2.99
N ARG A 390 -26.52 8.18 2.90
CA ARG A 390 -26.75 7.29 4.04
C ARG A 390 -25.52 6.44 4.24
N LEU A 391 -24.92 6.51 5.43
CA LEU A 391 -23.71 5.74 5.75
C LEU A 391 -23.99 4.86 6.96
N GLY A 392 -23.61 3.58 6.83
CA GLY A 392 -23.66 2.63 7.93
C GLY A 392 -22.40 2.74 8.79
N TYR A 393 -22.56 2.82 10.10
CA TYR A 393 -21.48 2.60 11.05
C TYR A 393 -21.81 1.39 11.92
N THR A 394 -20.80 0.77 12.51
CA THR A 394 -20.98 -0.34 13.42
C THR A 394 -20.79 0.15 14.84
N ASP A 395 -21.64 -0.24 15.77
CA ASP A 395 -21.44 0.08 17.18
C ASP A 395 -20.25 -0.69 17.78
N GLU A 396 -20.06 -0.53 19.09
CA GLU A 396 -18.99 -1.20 19.83
C GLU A 396 -19.03 -2.73 19.68
N GLN A 397 -20.20 -3.33 19.36
CA GLN A 397 -20.43 -4.77 19.24
C GLN A 397 -19.81 -5.41 18.00
N PHE A 398 -19.55 -4.67 16.92
CA PHE A 398 -18.90 -5.27 15.75
C PHE A 398 -17.47 -5.71 16.01
N PHE A 399 -16.77 -4.97 16.87
CA PHE A 399 -15.43 -5.31 17.32
C PHE A 399 -15.44 -6.28 18.52
N VAL A 400 -16.61 -6.75 18.99
CA VAL A 400 -16.76 -7.67 20.14
C VAL A 400 -16.39 -9.11 19.82
N ASN A 401 -16.00 -9.41 18.57
CA ASN A 401 -15.06 -10.51 18.35
C ASN A 401 -13.62 -10.01 18.52
N ALA A 402 -13.24 -9.84 19.79
CA ALA A 402 -11.87 -9.71 20.31
C ALA A 402 -11.07 -8.42 20.05
N THR A 403 -11.61 -7.31 19.55
CA THR A 403 -10.78 -6.13 19.21
C THR A 403 -11.18 -4.74 19.68
N THR A 404 -12.38 -4.43 20.21
CA THR A 404 -12.65 -3.09 20.82
C THR A 404 -12.58 -3.04 22.33
N GLN A 405 -12.84 -4.15 23.02
CA GLN A 405 -12.97 -4.13 24.47
C GLN A 405 -11.69 -3.69 25.19
N ASN A 406 -10.57 -3.53 24.46
CA ASN A 406 -9.28 -3.05 24.94
C ASN A 406 -8.61 -2.01 24.01
N LEU A 407 -9.34 -1.34 23.11
CA LEU A 407 -8.69 -0.28 22.32
C LEU A 407 -8.35 0.92 23.22
N PRO A 408 -7.19 1.57 23.02
CA PRO A 408 -6.88 2.81 23.70
C PRO A 408 -8.01 3.83 23.48
N LYS A 409 -8.32 4.62 24.51
CA LYS A 409 -9.40 5.61 24.48
C LYS A 409 -9.29 6.53 23.27
N GLU A 410 -8.07 6.86 22.87
CA GLU A 410 -7.74 7.72 21.73
C GLU A 410 -8.27 7.14 20.40
N VAL A 411 -8.25 5.82 20.24
CA VAL A 411 -8.75 5.14 19.04
C VAL A 411 -10.28 5.19 19.02
N THR A 412 -10.92 4.91 20.15
CA THR A 412 -12.38 4.97 20.29
C THR A 412 -12.90 6.40 20.11
N ASP A 413 -12.23 7.40 20.70
CA ASP A 413 -12.55 8.81 20.52
C ASP A 413 -12.41 9.24 19.05
N ALA A 414 -11.33 8.82 18.38
CA ALA A 414 -11.12 9.11 16.95
C ALA A 414 -12.20 8.48 16.07
N TYR A 415 -12.63 7.26 16.40
CA TYR A 415 -13.73 6.58 15.71
C TYR A 415 -15.04 7.37 15.81
N TRP A 416 -15.47 7.73 17.04
CA TRP A 416 -16.70 8.49 17.25
C TRP A 416 -16.63 9.89 16.64
N LYS A 417 -15.48 10.57 16.76
CA LYS A 417 -15.24 11.86 16.09
C LYS A 417 -15.39 11.75 14.57
N SER A 418 -14.99 10.62 13.97
CA SER A 418 -15.18 10.40 12.53
C SER A 418 -16.68 10.35 12.18
N ILE A 419 -17.52 9.71 12.98
CA ILE A 419 -18.98 9.64 12.77
C ILE A 419 -19.58 11.04 12.87
N ASP A 420 -19.22 11.81 13.91
CA ASP A 420 -19.66 13.20 14.06
C ASP A 420 -19.25 14.07 12.88
N THR A 421 -18.04 13.86 12.35
CA THR A 421 -17.54 14.56 11.15
C THR A 421 -18.44 14.27 9.96
N HIS A 422 -18.84 13.02 9.73
CA HIS A 422 -19.74 12.67 8.62
C HIS A 422 -21.15 13.27 8.81
N CYS A 423 -21.70 13.25 10.02
CA CYS A 423 -22.97 13.91 10.36
C CYS A 423 -22.93 15.42 10.06
N ASN A 424 -21.87 16.10 10.49
CA ASN A 424 -21.69 17.54 10.29
C ASN A 424 -21.55 17.90 8.79
N LEU A 425 -20.92 17.01 8.00
CA LEU A 425 -20.85 17.12 6.55
C LEU A 425 -22.18 16.74 5.84
N GLY A 426 -23.20 16.35 6.58
CA GLY A 426 -24.58 16.17 6.10
C GLY A 426 -25.02 14.74 5.83
N ALA A 427 -24.21 13.73 6.17
CA ALA A 427 -24.60 12.33 6.04
C ALA A 427 -25.68 11.95 7.07
N GLU A 428 -26.60 11.08 6.67
CA GLU A 428 -27.45 10.32 7.58
C GLU A 428 -26.69 9.07 8.03
N MET A 429 -26.27 9.04 9.30
CA MET A 429 -25.56 7.92 9.89
C MET A 429 -26.55 6.94 10.52
N GLY A 430 -26.45 5.67 10.17
CA GLY A 430 -27.26 4.59 10.75
C GLY A 430 -26.39 3.47 11.29
N GLU A 431 -26.74 2.94 12.44
CA GLU A 431 -26.09 1.75 12.99
C GLU A 431 -26.47 0.52 12.16
N VAL A 432 -25.47 -0.29 11.80
CA VAL A 432 -25.66 -1.51 11.01
C VAL A 432 -24.76 -2.63 11.52
N THR A 433 -25.28 -3.86 11.49
CA THR A 433 -24.49 -5.07 11.72
C THR A 433 -24.21 -5.76 10.39
N ARG A 434 -22.93 -6.04 10.11
CA ARG A 434 -22.58 -6.84 8.93
C ARG A 434 -22.92 -8.29 9.21
N LEU A 435 -23.97 -8.79 8.58
CA LEU A 435 -24.27 -10.22 8.58
C LEU A 435 -23.04 -10.96 8.03
N ARG A 436 -22.49 -11.91 8.79
CA ARG A 436 -21.63 -12.93 8.18
C ARG A 436 -22.48 -13.60 7.13
N ALA A 437 -21.99 -13.69 5.89
CA ALA A 437 -22.52 -14.66 4.94
C ALA A 437 -22.19 -16.05 5.51
N GLY A 438 -22.97 -16.50 6.48
CA GLY A 438 -23.02 -17.89 6.89
C GLY A 438 -23.66 -18.66 5.76
N ASN A 439 -23.05 -19.79 5.42
CA ASN A 439 -23.53 -20.83 4.49
C ASN A 439 -25.01 -20.65 4.12
N ALA A 440 -25.26 -20.00 3.00
CA ALA A 440 -26.53 -20.14 2.31
C ALA A 440 -26.40 -21.39 1.45
N GLY A 441 -27.00 -22.49 1.92
CA GLY A 441 -27.00 -23.81 1.26
C GLY A 441 -26.50 -24.89 2.20
#